data_AF-A0A9E4Y4X1-F1
#
_entry.id   AF-A0A9E4Y4X1-F1
#
_cell.length_a   1.000
_cell.length_b   1.000
_cell.length_c   1.000
_cell.angle_alpha   90.00
_cell.angle_beta   90.00
_cell.angle_gamma   90.00
#
_symmetry.space_group_name_H-M   'P 1'
#
loop_
_entity.id
_entity.type
_entity.pdbx_description
1 polymer ?
#
loop_
_entity_poly.entity_id
_entity_poly.type
_entity_poly.pdbx_seq_one_letter_code
_entity_poly.pdbx_strand_id
1 'polypeptide(L)' 'MPADTLGELIDNLEAAYPGMKRHLVVDGAIKPGLAAVVGHTATRRGLLQKLENDVEVHFITAISGGRS' A
#
# COMPACT_ATOMS: atom_id res chain seq x y z
N MET A 1 -6.68 -10.92 -8.10
CA MET A 1 -5.52 -10.61 -8.96
C MET A 1 -4.29 -11.16 -8.25
N PRO A 2 -3.53 -12.10 -8.83
CA PRO A 2 -2.35 -12.64 -8.17
C PRO A 2 -1.28 -11.55 -8.03
N ALA A 3 -0.72 -11.42 -6.83
CA ALA A 3 0.39 -10.52 -6.50
C ALA A 3 1.16 -11.12 -5.32
N ASP A 4 2.47 -11.29 -5.47
CA ASP A 4 3.35 -11.81 -4.42
C ASP A 4 3.82 -10.70 -3.48
N THR A 5 3.76 -9.46 -3.95
CA THR A 5 4.21 -8.28 -3.20
C THR A 5 3.20 -7.13 -3.24
N LEU A 6 3.29 -6.23 -2.26
CA LEU A 6 2.48 -5.00 -2.25
C LEU A 6 2.72 -4.14 -3.49
N GLY A 7 3.94 -4.10 -4.00
CA GLY A 7 4.28 -3.40 -5.25
C GLY A 7 3.52 -3.97 -6.44
N GLU A 8 3.54 -5.29 -6.62
CA GLU A 8 2.79 -5.97 -7.68
C GLU A 8 1.28 -5.78 -7.54
N LEU A 9 0.75 -5.80 -6.31
CA LEU A 9 -0.66 -5.49 -6.08
C LEU A 9 -1.01 -4.07 -6.55
N ILE A 10 -0.15 -3.08 -6.26
CA ILE A 10 -0.35 -1.70 -6.71
C ILE A 10 -0.22 -1.59 -8.24
N ASP A 11 0.69 -2.34 -8.87
CA ASP A 11 0.82 -2.37 -10.33
C ASP A 11 -0.43 -3.00 -10.99
N ASN A 12 -0.98 -4.06 -10.39
CA ASN A 12 -2.26 -4.63 -10.81
C ASN A 12 -3.41 -3.63 -10.67
N LEU A 13 -3.44 -2.85 -9.58
CA LEU A 13 -4.43 -1.78 -9.40
C LEU A 13 -4.28 -0.67 -10.43
N GLU A 14 -3.07 -0.31 -10.82
CA GLU A 14 -2.83 0.66 -11.90
C GLU A 14 -3.35 0.13 -13.24
N ALA A 15 -3.11 -1.14 -13.55
CA ALA A 15 -3.58 -1.76 -14.78
C ALA A 15 -5.13 -1.83 -14.84
N ALA A 16 -5.77 -2.12 -13.71
CA ALA A 16 -7.23 -2.18 -13.61
C ALA A 16 -7.89 -0.79 -13.52
N TYR A 17 -7.22 0.17 -12.88
CA TYR A 17 -7.71 1.52 -12.62
C TYR A 17 -6.60 2.56 -12.90
N PRO A 18 -6.41 2.94 -14.17
CA PRO A 18 -5.33 3.84 -14.56
C PRO A 18 -5.30 5.14 -13.75
N GLY A 19 -4.14 5.42 -13.15
CA GLY A 19 -3.93 6.53 -12.23
C GLY A 19 -3.95 6.18 -10.75
N MET A 20 -4.38 4.98 -10.35
CA MET A 20 -4.45 4.59 -8.94
C MET A 20 -3.08 4.66 -8.25
N LYS A 21 -2.01 4.19 -8.91
CA LYS A 21 -0.66 4.14 -8.34
C LYS A 21 -0.16 5.52 -7.93
N ARG A 22 -0.54 6.57 -8.67
CA ARG A 22 -0.17 7.96 -8.36
C ARG A 22 -0.73 8.44 -7.03
N HIS A 23 -1.78 7.80 -6.50
CA HIS A 23 -2.37 8.13 -5.20
C HIS A 23 -1.67 7.42 -4.04
N LEU A 24 -0.96 6.32 -4.30
CA LEU A 24 -0.38 5.43 -3.28
C LEU A 24 1.15 5.52 -3.21
N VAL A 25 1.82 5.79 -4.34
CA VAL A 25 3.28 5.72 -4.49
C VAL A 25 3.84 7.05 -4.97
N VAL A 26 5.01 7.44 -4.45
CA VAL A 26 5.86 8.53 -4.92
C VAL A 26 7.32 8.08 -4.85
N ASP A 27 8.12 8.39 -5.86
CA ASP A 27 9.56 8.07 -5.90
C ASP A 27 9.90 6.60 -5.55
N GLY A 28 9.05 5.65 -5.97
CA GLY A 28 9.27 4.23 -5.71
C GLY A 28 8.98 3.78 -4.27
N ALA A 29 8.34 4.62 -3.45
CA ALA A 29 7.94 4.30 -2.08
C ALA A 29 6.46 4.63 -1.85
N ILE A 30 5.87 4.03 -0.80
CA ILE A 30 4.54 4.44 -0.33
C ILE A 30 4.61 5.93 0.03
N LYS A 31 3.58 6.69 -0.36
CA LYS A 31 3.54 8.13 -0.12
C LYS A 31 3.77 8.47 1.36
N PRO A 32 4.57 9.52 1.66
CA PRO A 32 4.66 10.05 3.01
C PRO A 32 3.28 10.38 3.57
N GLY A 33 3.04 9.97 4.82
CA GLY A 33 1.72 10.14 5.46
C GLY A 33 0.66 9.15 4.97
N LEU A 34 1.03 8.13 4.20
CA LEU A 34 0.18 6.98 3.88
C LEU A 34 0.82 5.71 4.46
N ALA A 35 0.03 4.89 5.13
CA ALA A 35 0.44 3.58 5.61
C ALA A 35 -0.31 2.49 4.83
N ALA A 36 0.38 1.40 4.52
CA ALA A 36 -0.26 0.18 4.04
C ALA A 36 -0.25 -0.85 5.18
N VAL A 37 -1.41 -1.34 5.54
CA VAL A 37 -1.60 -2.41 6.54
C VAL A 37 -1.91 -3.69 5.79
N VAL A 38 -1.10 -4.71 6.00
CA VAL A 38 -1.27 -6.04 5.39
C VAL A 38 -1.75 -6.98 6.50
N GLY A 39 -2.98 -7.47 6.37
CA GLY A 39 -3.69 -8.16 7.44
C GLY A 39 -3.84 -7.25 8.67
N HIS A 40 -3.15 -7.60 9.76
CA HIS A 40 -3.23 -6.85 11.02
C HIS A 40 -2.00 -5.97 11.32
N THR A 41 -1.02 -5.91 10.42
CA THR A 41 0.25 -5.23 10.68
C THR A 41 0.60 -4.22 9.60
N ALA A 42 1.02 -3.02 10.01
CA ALA A 42 1.59 -2.04 9.10
C ALA A 42 2.87 -2.57 8.44
N THR A 43 3.00 -2.39 7.12
CA THR A 43 4.18 -2.86 6.39
C THR A 43 5.46 -2.20 6.91
N ARG A 44 6.49 -3.02 7.15
CA ARG A 44 7.86 -2.55 7.45
C ARG A 44 8.75 -2.52 6.20
N ARG A 45 8.36 -3.21 5.14
CA ARG A 45 9.13 -3.36 3.89
C ARG A 45 8.58 -2.52 2.72
N GLY A 46 7.53 -1.73 2.97
CA GLY A 46 6.87 -0.93 1.93
C GLY A 46 6.38 -1.82 0.79
N LEU A 47 6.75 -1.47 -0.45
CA LEU A 47 6.35 -2.18 -1.67
C LEU A 47 6.87 -3.63 -1.74
N LEU A 48 7.99 -3.91 -1.07
CA LEU A 48 8.60 -5.26 -1.05
C LEU A 48 7.96 -6.19 0.00
N GLN A 49 6.89 -5.74 0.66
CA GLN A 49 6.15 -6.57 1.60
C GLN A 49 5.49 -7.72 0.86
N LYS A 50 5.83 -8.95 1.26
CA LYS A 50 5.19 -10.15 0.75
C LYS A 50 3.73 -10.20 1.18
N LEU A 51 2.88 -10.67 0.28
CA LEU A 51 1.47 -10.92 0.52
C LEU A 51 1.26 -12.43 0.68
N GLU A 52 0.47 -12.81 1.67
CA GLU A 52 -0.03 -14.18 1.80
C GLU A 52 -1.28 -14.35 0.94
N ASN A 53 -1.66 -15.60 0.66
CA ASN A 53 -2.90 -15.86 -0.06
C ASN A 53 -4.10 -15.32 0.73
N ASP A 54 -5.03 -14.67 0.03
CA ASP A 54 -6.27 -14.11 0.57
C ASP A 54 -6.09 -13.02 1.64
N VAL A 55 -4.91 -12.37 1.69
CA VAL A 55 -4.66 -11.29 2.65
C VAL A 55 -5.34 -9.97 2.24
N GLU A 56 -5.95 -9.30 3.21
CA GLU A 56 -6.51 -7.96 3.00
C GLU A 56 -5.43 -6.88 3.15
N VAL A 57 -5.50 -5.85 2.29
CA VAL A 57 -4.59 -4.71 2.32
C VAL A 57 -5.38 -3.41 2.48
N HIS A 58 -5.13 -2.69 3.57
CA HIS A 58 -5.73 -1.39 3.87
C HIS A 58 -4.72 -0.27 3.65
N PHE A 59 -5.13 0.80 2.95
CA PHE A 59 -4.35 2.02 2.83
C PHE A 59 -4.95 3.10 3.74
N ILE A 60 -4.19 3.53 4.75
CA ILE A 60 -4.66 4.45 5.78
C ILE A 60 -3.79 5.70 5.74
N THR A 61 -4.41 6.87 5.61
CA THR A 61 -3.69 8.13 5.78
C THR A 61 -3.28 8.28 7.24
N ALA A 62 -2.03 8.67 7.50
CA ALA A 62 -1.59 9.08 8.81
C ALA A 62 -2.37 10.35 9.19
N ILE A 63 -3.47 10.17 9.90
CA ILE A 63 -4.11 11.28 10.62
C ILE A 63 -3.20 11.53 11.82
N SER A 64 -2.42 12.61 11.78
CA SER A 64 -1.80 13.14 12.99
C SER A 64 -2.92 13.54 13.94
N GLY A 65 -3.21 12.67 14.91
CA GLY A 65 -4.11 13.01 16.00
C GLY A 65 -3.50 14.15 16.82
N GLY A 66 -4.23 15.27 16.90
CA GLY A 66 -4.11 16.31 17.92
C GLY A 66 -2.80 17.08 17.98
N ARG A 67 -2.81 18.35 17.56
CA ARG A 67 -2.00 19.37 18.24
C ARG A 67 -2.43 19.37 19.71
N SER A 68 -1.59 18.85 20.60
CA SER A 68 -1.58 19.23 22.02
C SER A 68 -0.57 20.33 22.23
#